data_AF-A0A2V9DGA8-F1
#
_entry.id   AF-A0A2V9DGA8-F1
#
_cell.length_a   1.000
_cell.length_b   1.000
_cell.length_c   1.000
_cell.angle_alpha   90.00
_cell.angle_beta   90.00
_cell.angle_gamma   90.00
#
_symmetry.space_group_name_H-M   'P 1'
#
loop_
_entity.id
_entity.type
_entity.pdbx_description
1 polymer ?
#
loop_
_entity_poly.entity_id
_entity_poly.type
_entity_poly.pdbx_seq_one_letter_code
_entity_poly.pdbx_strand_id
1 'polypeptide(L)'
;MPSPCFQRERQDSRSQVCGPLTYPCPRLQREAYTPENTERLLDEAARFYVNEPRNLRIDAARNRVTLPLILKHYHEDFENYVRAKNISATGQPLVDYVRLYANPTNRAALDALQKPSVGHFGYD
;
A
#
# COMPACT_ATOMS: atom_id res chain seq x y z
N MET A 1 -48.61 1.21 -3.98
CA MET A 1 -48.50 0.49 -2.70
C MET A 1 -47.54 -0.68 -2.90
N PRO A 2 -46.59 -0.90 -1.99
CA PRO A 2 -45.29 -1.48 -2.30
C PRO A 2 -45.32 -3.00 -2.44
N SER A 3 -44.49 -3.53 -3.35
CA SER A 3 -44.18 -4.95 -3.45
C SER A 3 -43.35 -5.41 -2.24
N PRO A 4 -43.63 -6.59 -1.66
CA PRO A 4 -42.92 -7.10 -0.51
C PRO A 4 -41.55 -7.62 -0.92
N CYS A 5 -40.50 -7.01 -0.37
CA CYS A 5 -39.30 -7.76 -0.04
C CYS A 5 -39.67 -8.86 0.97
N PHE A 6 -39.03 -10.02 0.81
CA PHE A 6 -38.64 -10.97 1.86
C PHE A 6 -39.12 -12.41 1.62
N GLN A 7 -38.44 -13.15 0.75
CA GLN A 7 -38.08 -14.53 1.06
C GLN A 7 -36.62 -14.80 0.70
N ARG A 8 -36.02 -15.56 1.60
CA ARG A 8 -34.61 -15.76 1.88
C ARG A 8 -34.24 -17.11 1.29
N GLU A 9 -33.30 -17.16 0.36
CA GLU A 9 -32.58 -18.40 0.05
C GLU A 9 -31.07 -18.14 0.08
N ARG A 10 -30.40 -18.84 0.98
CA ARG A 10 -28.94 -18.89 1.04
C ARG A 10 -28.45 -19.94 0.04
N GLN A 11 -27.58 -19.54 -0.88
CA GLN A 11 -26.48 -20.36 -1.39
C GLN A 11 -25.51 -19.40 -2.06
N ASP A 12 -24.43 -19.05 -1.36
CA ASP A 12 -23.10 -19.58 -1.65
C ASP A 12 -22.73 -19.51 -3.13
N SER A 13 -22.08 -18.42 -3.51
CA SER A 13 -20.80 -18.49 -4.23
C SER A 13 -20.29 -17.09 -4.50
N ARG A 14 -19.00 -16.92 -4.22
CA ARG A 14 -18.17 -15.77 -4.58
C ARG A 14 -18.58 -15.17 -5.92
N SER A 15 -19.07 -13.94 -5.92
CA SER A 15 -18.99 -13.11 -7.11
C SER A 15 -18.69 -11.69 -6.71
N GLN A 16 -17.39 -11.45 -6.52
CA GLN A 16 -16.83 -10.12 -6.62
C GLN A 16 -16.93 -9.73 -8.09
N VAL A 17 -18.00 -9.02 -8.44
CA VAL A 17 -18.16 -8.47 -9.79
C VAL A 17 -17.18 -7.30 -9.91
N CYS A 18 -16.00 -7.60 -10.45
CA CYS A 18 -15.08 -6.58 -10.96
C CYS A 18 -15.26 -6.52 -12.48
N GLY A 19 -15.71 -5.37 -12.99
CA GLY A 19 -15.65 -5.07 -14.42
C GLY A 19 -14.20 -5.05 -14.93
N PRO A 20 -13.99 -5.04 -16.26
CA PRO A 20 -12.66 -5.13 -16.85
C PRO A 20 -11.96 -3.78 -16.73
N LEU A 21 -11.31 -3.54 -15.60
CA LEU A 21 -10.22 -2.58 -15.54
C LEU A 21 -8.98 -3.38 -15.22
N THR A 22 -8.33 -3.82 -16.32
CA THR A 22 -6.93 -4.21 -16.42
C THR A 22 -6.14 -3.63 -15.25
N TYR A 23 -5.79 -4.47 -14.27
CA TYR A 23 -4.76 -4.35 -13.22
C TYR A 23 -5.20 -5.29 -12.08
N PRO A 24 -4.28 -6.02 -11.41
CA PRO A 24 -4.66 -7.03 -10.43
C PRO A 24 -5.46 -6.41 -9.29
N CYS A 25 -6.75 -6.78 -9.21
CA CYS A 25 -7.73 -6.29 -8.24
C CYS A 25 -7.08 -6.17 -6.85
N PRO A 26 -7.07 -4.98 -6.23
CA PRO A 26 -6.55 -4.84 -4.88
C PRO A 26 -7.34 -5.76 -3.96
N ARG A 27 -6.63 -6.47 -3.07
CA ARG A 27 -7.30 -7.31 -2.09
C ARG A 27 -8.08 -6.42 -1.14
N LEU A 28 -9.39 -6.61 -1.10
CA LEU A 28 -10.27 -5.90 -0.19
C LEU A 28 -10.13 -6.45 1.23
N GLN A 29 -10.32 -5.56 2.21
CA GLN A 29 -10.36 -5.93 3.61
C GLN A 29 -11.52 -6.90 3.87
N ARG A 30 -11.29 -7.87 4.76
CA ARG A 30 -12.30 -8.88 5.11
C ARG A 30 -13.34 -8.37 6.10
N GLU A 31 -13.02 -7.29 6.79
CA GLU A 31 -13.86 -6.63 7.78
C GLU A 31 -14.33 -5.28 7.25
N ALA A 32 -15.56 -4.90 7.61
CA ALA A 32 -16.08 -3.58 7.26
C ALA A 32 -15.42 -2.50 8.13
N TYR A 33 -15.22 -1.32 7.54
CA TYR A 33 -14.73 -0.15 8.26
C TYR A 33 -15.81 0.39 9.21
N THR A 34 -15.40 0.63 10.44
CA THR A 34 -16.16 1.26 11.53
C THR A 34 -15.27 2.34 12.15
N PRO A 35 -15.82 3.35 12.84
CA PRO A 35 -15.01 4.36 13.51
C PRO A 35 -13.94 3.75 14.44
N GLU A 36 -14.25 2.62 15.08
CA GLU A 36 -13.39 1.97 16.06
C GLU A 36 -12.23 1.16 15.44
N ASN A 37 -12.41 0.63 14.22
CA ASN A 37 -11.40 -0.24 13.58
C ASN A 37 -10.68 0.40 12.39
N THR A 38 -11.04 1.63 11.99
CA THR A 38 -10.55 2.25 10.76
C THR A 38 -9.03 2.38 10.72
N GLU A 39 -8.42 2.96 11.75
CA GLU A 39 -6.96 3.16 11.80
C GLU A 39 -6.18 1.84 11.75
N ARG A 40 -6.67 0.82 12.47
CA ARG A 40 -6.07 -0.52 12.45
C ARG A 40 -6.13 -1.12 11.05
N LEU A 41 -7.30 -1.10 10.40
CA LEU A 41 -7.47 -1.66 9.06
C LEU A 41 -6.66 -0.91 7.99
N LEU A 42 -6.49 0.41 8.15
CA LEU A 42 -5.63 1.21 7.26
C LEU A 42 -4.14 0.90 7.44
N ASP A 43 -3.66 0.75 8.68
CA ASP A 43 -2.26 0.34 8.94
C ASP A 43 -1.99 -1.07 8.39
N GLU A 44 -2.90 -2.01 8.61
CA GLU A 44 -2.82 -3.36 8.03
C GLU A 44 -2.81 -3.34 6.51
N ALA A 45 -3.67 -2.53 5.87
CA ALA A 45 -3.70 -2.34 4.43
C ALA A 45 -2.37 -1.78 3.89
N ALA A 46 -1.81 -0.77 4.57
CA ALA A 46 -0.57 -0.14 4.18
C ALA A 46 0.62 -1.10 4.28
N ARG A 47 0.72 -1.86 5.38
CA ARG A 47 1.70 -2.94 5.54
C ARG A 47 1.57 -3.98 4.45
N PHE A 48 0.34 -4.42 4.17
CA PHE A 48 0.13 -5.39 3.11
C PHE A 48 0.60 -4.84 1.76
N TYR A 49 0.12 -3.64 1.38
CA TYR A 49 0.43 -2.99 0.11
C TYR A 49 1.93 -2.80 -0.11
N VAL A 50 2.66 -2.23 0.86
CA VAL A 50 4.10 -1.95 0.74
C VAL A 50 4.93 -3.22 0.54
N ASN A 51 4.49 -4.34 1.13
CA ASN A 51 5.26 -5.59 1.10
C ASN A 51 4.88 -6.52 -0.05
N GLU A 52 3.97 -6.12 -0.95
CA GLU A 52 3.72 -6.90 -2.17
C GLU A 52 4.88 -6.78 -3.16
N PRO A 53 5.33 -7.88 -3.80
CA PRO A 53 6.43 -7.85 -4.78
C PRO A 53 6.23 -6.88 -5.95
N ARG A 54 4.97 -6.59 -6.29
CA ARG A 54 4.59 -5.63 -7.34
C ARG A 54 4.76 -4.17 -6.93
N ASN A 55 4.89 -3.87 -5.63
CA ASN A 55 4.86 -2.51 -5.11
C ASN A 55 6.21 -2.05 -4.53
N LEU A 56 7.16 -2.96 -4.29
CA LEU A 56 8.48 -2.60 -3.78
C LEU A 56 9.55 -3.45 -4.43
N ARG A 57 10.49 -2.80 -5.12
CA ARG A 57 11.70 -3.45 -5.64
C ARG A 57 12.93 -2.70 -5.15
N ILE A 58 13.80 -3.40 -4.44
CA ILE A 58 15.03 -2.87 -3.86
C ILE A 58 16.21 -3.44 -4.64
N ASP A 59 17.02 -2.56 -5.22
CA ASP A 59 18.28 -2.89 -5.88
C ASP A 59 19.42 -2.26 -5.07
N ALA A 60 19.94 -3.03 -4.11
CA ALA A 60 21.01 -2.58 -3.23
C ALA A 60 22.32 -2.35 -3.99
N ALA A 61 22.60 -3.16 -5.03
CA ALA A 61 23.82 -3.03 -5.83
C ALA A 61 23.88 -1.70 -6.59
N ARG A 62 22.72 -1.17 -6.99
CA ARG A 62 22.59 0.13 -7.67
C ARG A 62 22.14 1.26 -6.76
N ASN A 63 22.03 1.03 -5.45
CA ASN A 63 21.49 1.98 -4.47
C ASN A 63 20.16 2.62 -4.96
N ARG A 64 19.22 1.78 -5.40
CA ARG A 64 17.98 2.21 -6.06
C ARG A 64 16.77 1.48 -5.48
N VAL A 65 15.68 2.22 -5.29
CA VAL A 65 14.37 1.68 -4.93
C VAL A 65 13.37 2.01 -6.03
N THR A 66 12.55 1.04 -6.44
CA THR A 66 11.41 1.28 -7.32
C THR A 66 10.13 1.19 -6.50
N LEU A 67 9.32 2.25 -6.58
CA LEU A 67 8.12 2.47 -5.78
C LEU A 67 6.87 2.60 -6.67
N PRO A 68 5.64 2.44 -6.14
CA PRO A 68 4.44 2.60 -6.93
C PRO A 68 4.24 4.04 -7.36
N LEU A 69 3.64 4.25 -8.54
CA LEU A 69 3.50 5.59 -9.12
C LEU A 69 2.66 6.56 -8.26
N ILE A 70 1.81 6.04 -7.37
CA ILE A 70 1.07 6.87 -6.41
C ILE A 70 2.00 7.68 -5.50
N LEU A 71 3.14 7.08 -5.10
CA LEU A 71 4.16 7.75 -4.28
C LEU A 71 4.89 8.86 -5.05
N LYS A 72 4.82 8.87 -6.39
CA LYS A 72 5.28 10.00 -7.23
C LYS A 72 4.29 11.15 -7.20
N HIS A 73 3.02 10.83 -7.46
CA HIS A 73 1.97 11.83 -7.68
C HIS A 73 1.67 12.62 -6.40
N TYR A 74 1.65 11.94 -5.27
CA TYR A 74 1.35 12.52 -3.96
C TYR A 74 2.59 12.56 -3.06
N HIS A 75 3.78 12.69 -3.65
CA HIS A 75 5.04 12.64 -2.91
C HIS A 75 5.07 13.63 -1.73
N GLU A 76 4.60 14.86 -1.96
CA GLU A 76 4.57 15.91 -0.93
C GLU A 76 3.85 15.47 0.34
N ASP A 77 2.72 14.76 0.23
CA ASP A 77 1.94 14.29 1.38
C ASP A 77 2.75 13.30 2.24
N PHE A 78 3.40 12.33 1.60
CA PHE A 78 4.20 11.31 2.27
C PHE A 78 5.47 11.89 2.87
N GLU A 79 6.13 12.79 2.15
CA GLU A 79 7.33 13.44 2.63
C GLU A 79 7.05 14.40 3.78
N ASN A 80 5.94 15.14 3.72
CA ASN A 80 5.50 16.00 4.83
C ASN A 80 5.16 15.18 6.07
N TYR A 81 4.54 14.01 5.89
CA TYR A 81 4.26 13.09 6.99
C TYR A 81 5.55 12.69 7.74
N VAL A 82 6.59 12.25 7.02
CA VAL A 82 7.85 11.83 7.67
C VAL A 82 8.59 13.02 8.29
N ARG A 83 8.58 14.19 7.64
CA ARG A 83 9.15 15.42 8.20
C ARG A 83 8.46 15.83 9.50
N ALA A 84 7.13 15.85 9.53
CA ALA A 84 6.35 16.18 10.72
C ALA A 84 6.60 15.21 11.89
N LYS A 85 6.97 13.96 11.59
CA LYS A 85 7.30 12.92 12.57
C LYS A 85 8.79 12.84 12.90
N ASN A 86 9.64 13.72 12.35
CA ASN A 86 11.11 13.69 12.49
C ASN A 86 11.74 12.33 12.12
N ILE A 87 11.19 11.67 11.09
CA ILE A 87 11.71 10.39 10.60
C ILE A 87 12.74 10.68 9.52
N SER A 88 13.98 10.23 9.73
CA SER A 88 15.02 10.22 8.70
C SER A 88 15.97 9.06 8.96
N ALA A 89 15.93 8.03 8.12
CA ALA A 89 16.77 6.84 8.28
C ALA A 89 17.70 6.65 7.07
N THR A 90 17.14 6.78 5.87
CA THR A 90 17.83 6.55 4.60
C THR A 90 18.32 7.85 3.96
N GLY A 91 17.89 9.01 4.47
CA GLY A 91 18.15 10.32 3.87
C GLY A 91 17.31 10.58 2.62
N GLN A 92 16.30 9.74 2.35
CA GLN A 92 15.35 9.85 1.26
C GLN A 92 13.92 9.78 1.83
N PRO A 93 13.20 10.90 1.96
CA PRO A 93 11.92 10.95 2.68
C PRO A 93 10.84 9.97 2.19
N LEU A 94 10.72 9.76 0.87
CA LEU A 94 9.78 8.78 0.32
C LEU A 94 10.14 7.34 0.72
N VAL A 95 11.43 7.01 0.76
CA VAL A 95 11.89 5.68 1.19
C VAL A 95 11.69 5.52 2.69
N ASP A 96 11.91 6.58 3.47
CA ASP A 96 11.64 6.61 4.90
C ASP A 96 10.16 6.39 5.23
N TYR A 97 9.24 6.90 4.40
CA TYR A 97 7.81 6.61 4.53
C TYR A 97 7.50 5.12 4.32
N VAL A 98 8.00 4.54 3.23
CA VAL A 98 7.80 3.11 2.90
C VAL A 98 8.38 2.20 3.99
N ARG A 99 9.53 2.59 4.56
CA ARG A 99 10.19 1.86 5.66
C ARG A 99 9.32 1.67 6.89
N LEU A 100 8.40 2.60 7.20
CA LEU A 100 7.47 2.49 8.34
C LEU A 100 6.61 1.23 8.28
N TYR A 101 6.17 0.88 7.08
CA TYR A 101 5.27 -0.24 6.81
C TYR A 101 5.98 -1.48 6.25
N ALA A 102 7.27 -1.38 5.94
CA ALA A 102 8.08 -2.50 5.49
C ALA A 102 8.20 -3.60 6.56
N ASN A 103 8.10 -4.86 6.12
CA ASN A 103 8.40 -6.03 6.94
C ASN A 103 9.89 -6.06 7.34
N PRO A 104 10.31 -6.90 8.31
CA PRO A 104 11.69 -6.90 8.80
C PRO A 104 12.75 -7.08 7.70
N THR A 105 12.51 -7.96 6.73
CA THR A 105 13.43 -8.24 5.62
C THR A 105 13.59 -7.03 4.71
N ASN A 106 12.48 -6.43 4.26
CA ASN A 106 12.50 -5.25 3.41
C ASN A 106 13.06 -4.04 4.15
N ARG A 107 12.75 -3.89 5.44
CA ARG A 107 13.29 -2.82 6.29
C ARG A 107 14.80 -2.90 6.39
N ALA A 108 15.35 -4.08 6.67
CA ALA A 108 16.80 -4.27 6.72
C ALA A 108 17.46 -3.96 5.36
N ALA A 109 16.83 -4.35 4.25
CA ALA A 109 17.31 -4.03 2.92
C ALA A 109 17.28 -2.52 2.61
N LEU A 110 16.25 -1.80 3.08
CA LEU A 110 16.16 -0.34 2.97
C LEU A 110 17.18 0.38 3.87
N ASP A 111 17.43 -0.15 5.07
CA ASP A 111 18.41 0.39 6.03
C ASP A 111 19.86 0.32 5.53
N ALA A 112 20.15 -0.62 4.64
CA ALA A 112 21.46 -0.73 4.01
C ALA A 112 21.72 0.34 2.93
N LEU A 113 20.68 1.08 2.50
CA LEU A 113 20.79 2.09 1.46
C LEU A 113 21.18 3.45 2.05
N GLN A 114 21.95 4.23 1.28
CA GLN A 114 22.32 5.59 1.67
C GLN A 114 21.89 6.57 0.58
N LYS A 115 20.91 7.43 0.88
CA LYS A 115 20.30 8.38 -0.07
C LYS A 115 19.97 7.72 -1.43
N PRO A 116 19.16 6.65 -1.45
CA PRO A 116 18.90 5.90 -2.67
C PRO A 116 18.17 6.72 -3.73
N SER A 117 18.44 6.39 -4.99
CA SER A 117 17.66 6.91 -6.12
C SER A 117 16.28 6.24 -6.17
N VAL A 118 15.24 7.01 -6.50
CA VAL A 118 13.85 6.52 -6.53
C VAL A 118 13.36 6.40 -7.96
N GLY A 119 13.11 5.17 -8.41
CA GLY A 119 12.35 4.85 -9.62
C GLY A 119 10.89 4.57 -9.29
N HIS A 120 10.04 4.53 -10.32
CA HIS A 120 8.63 4.23 -10.14
C HIS A 120 8.15 3.17 -11.13
N PHE A 121 7.21 2.32 -10.70
CA PHE A 121 6.53 1.40 -11.60
C PHE A 121 5.63 2.20 -12.57
N GLY A 122 5.57 1.79 -13.82
CA GLY A 122 4.62 2.32 -14.81
C GLY A 122 3.24 1.69 -14.64
N TYR A 123 2.25 2.32 -15.29
CA TYR A 123 0.96 1.71 -15.59
C TYR A 123 0.97 1.37 -17.08
N ASP A 124 1.68 0.30 -17.43
CA ASP A 124 1.80 -0.21 -18.80
C ASP A 124 0.62 -1.15 -19.13
#